data_AF-A0A4Q0A4H8-F1
#
_entry.id   AF-A0A4Q0A4H8-F1
#
_cell.length_a   1.000
_cell.length_b   1.000
_cell.length_c   1.000
_cell.angle_alpha   90.00
_cell.angle_beta   90.00
_cell.angle_gamma   90.00
#
_symmetry.space_group_name_H-M   'P 1'
#
loop_
_entity.id
_entity.type
_entity.pdbx_description
1 polymer ?
#
loop_
_entity_poly.entity_id
_entity_poly.type
_entity_poly.pdbx_seq_one_letter_code
_entity_poly.pdbx_strand_id
1 'polypeptide(L)'
;MAQSSPSIPTFILELSLEPRIIQDTVKAILHAIVFHRIFDNVRPREFTTLDIPCVAVDNPEVHEHIQEKAEAFSSMFQGDPSRSKGEEKRPKKAWFGKQEEPSWEKWVIAITTRTANSEREFYQMKPSLEAQLLEAMYTVVRIANEYKEHIPPITANTPAPFPFQVVLPTVGDSWSSMFKRI
;
A
#
# COMPACT_ATOMS: atom_id res chain seq x y z
N MET A 1 -9.08 -14.52 33.52
CA MET A 1 -9.05 -15.04 32.15
C MET A 1 -8.82 -13.85 31.24
N ALA A 2 -7.61 -13.68 30.70
CA ALA A 2 -7.32 -12.58 29.78
C ALA A 2 -8.00 -12.92 28.44
N GLN A 3 -8.99 -12.13 28.04
CA GLN A 3 -9.54 -12.22 26.70
C GLN A 3 -8.45 -11.75 25.74
N SER A 4 -7.92 -12.65 24.92
CA SER A 4 -7.05 -12.28 23.80
C SER A 4 -7.91 -11.45 22.84
N SER A 5 -7.55 -10.20 22.61
CA SER A 5 -8.18 -9.37 21.58
C SER A 5 -8.23 -10.15 20.26
N PRO A 6 -9.34 -10.11 19.49
CA PRO A 6 -9.39 -10.79 18.20
C PRO A 6 -8.24 -10.28 17.31
N SER A 7 -7.53 -11.21 16.66
CA SER A 7 -6.45 -10.87 15.73
C SER A 7 -7.03 -10.09 14.55
N ILE A 8 -6.43 -8.94 14.24
CA ILE A 8 -6.86 -8.08 13.14
C ILE A 8 -6.67 -8.82 11.81
N PRO A 9 -7.71 -8.97 10.97
CA PRO A 9 -7.59 -9.53 9.63
C PRO A 9 -6.47 -8.85 8.83
N THR A 10 -5.51 -9.65 8.38
CA THR A 10 -4.34 -9.18 7.64
C THR A 10 -4.27 -9.86 6.27
N PHE A 11 -4.26 -9.07 5.22
CA PHE A 11 -4.21 -9.52 3.82
C PHE A 11 -2.86 -9.17 3.21
N ILE A 12 -2.22 -10.13 2.53
CA ILE A 12 -0.90 -9.96 1.94
C ILE A 12 -1.01 -10.05 0.42
N LEU A 13 -0.47 -9.04 -0.25
CA LEU A 13 -0.29 -8.99 -1.70
C LEU A 13 1.21 -9.07 -1.99
N GLU A 14 1.65 -10.10 -2.69
CA GLU A 14 3.06 -10.28 -3.02
C GLU A 14 3.29 -9.99 -4.50
N LEU A 15 4.25 -9.11 -4.80
CA LEU A 15 4.59 -8.72 -6.16
C LEU A 15 6.11 -8.72 -6.39
N SER A 16 6.53 -9.11 -7.60
CA SER A 16 7.88 -8.97 -8.10
C SER A 16 7.93 -7.89 -9.18
N LEU A 17 8.45 -6.70 -8.82
CA LEU A 17 8.38 -5.50 -9.65
C LEU A 17 9.75 -4.99 -10.05
N GLU A 18 9.80 -4.27 -11.17
CA GLU A 18 10.98 -3.49 -11.55
C GLU A 18 10.92 -2.09 -10.91
N PRO A 19 12.03 -1.55 -10.35
CA PRO A 19 12.04 -0.27 -9.63
C PRO A 19 11.35 0.93 -10.31
N ARG A 20 11.46 1.07 -11.63
CA ARG A 20 10.87 2.18 -12.42
C ARG A 20 9.35 2.20 -12.36
N ILE A 21 8.70 1.06 -12.09
CA ILE A 21 7.22 0.95 -12.07
C ILE A 21 6.64 0.82 -10.66
N ILE A 22 7.48 0.74 -9.62
CA ILE A 22 7.03 0.50 -8.23
C ILE A 22 6.04 1.58 -7.80
N GLN A 23 6.36 2.85 -8.04
CA GLN A 23 5.51 3.97 -7.64
C GLN A 23 4.09 3.84 -8.19
N ASP A 24 3.96 3.71 -9.52
CA ASP A 24 2.66 3.66 -10.16
C ASP A 24 1.88 2.38 -9.83
N THR A 25 2.57 1.26 -9.65
CA THR A 25 1.95 -0.02 -9.26
C THR A 25 1.42 0.03 -7.83
N VAL A 26 2.22 0.55 -6.88
CA VAL A 26 1.79 0.72 -5.48
C VAL A 26 0.64 1.70 -5.38
N LYS A 27 0.71 2.83 -6.09
CA LYS A 27 -0.38 3.80 -6.18
C LYS A 27 -1.67 3.16 -6.69
N ALA A 28 -1.59 2.33 -7.73
CA ALA A 28 -2.75 1.63 -8.27
C ALA A 28 -3.41 0.69 -7.25
N ILE A 29 -2.61 -0.13 -6.58
CA ILE A 29 -3.09 -1.08 -5.55
C ILE A 29 -3.71 -0.33 -4.36
N LEU A 30 -3.06 0.73 -3.87
CA LEU A 30 -3.58 1.56 -2.78
C LEU A 30 -4.91 2.21 -3.15
N HIS A 31 -5.03 2.76 -4.37
CA HIS A 31 -6.30 3.31 -4.85
C HIS A 31 -7.40 2.26 -4.90
N ALA A 32 -7.10 1.04 -5.34
CA ALA A 32 -8.07 -0.06 -5.36
C ALA A 32 -8.55 -0.41 -3.95
N ILE A 33 -7.61 -0.60 -3.01
CA ILE A 33 -7.94 -0.92 -1.61
C ILE A 33 -8.82 0.17 -1.02
N VAL A 34 -8.40 1.44 -1.14
CA VAL A 34 -9.15 2.58 -0.59
C VAL A 34 -10.52 2.72 -1.26
N PHE A 35 -10.61 2.56 -2.58
CA PHE A 35 -11.89 2.62 -3.29
C PHE A 35 -12.91 1.60 -2.76
N HIS A 36 -12.46 0.40 -2.42
CA HIS A 36 -13.32 -0.65 -1.86
C HIS A 36 -13.56 -0.55 -0.35
N ARG A 37 -12.79 0.28 0.37
CA ARG A 37 -12.80 0.39 1.84
C ARG A 37 -13.08 1.79 2.39
N ILE A 38 -13.31 2.76 1.53
CA ILE A 38 -13.79 4.08 1.94
C ILE A 38 -15.32 4.05 2.02
N PHE A 39 -15.86 4.36 3.19
CA PHE A 39 -17.30 4.35 3.44
C PHE A 39 -17.81 5.78 3.39
N ASP A 40 -17.71 6.37 2.20
CA ASP A 40 -18.18 7.73 1.91
C ASP A 40 -18.90 7.74 0.56
N ASN A 41 -19.61 8.82 0.26
CA ASN A 41 -20.21 9.04 -1.05
C ASN A 41 -19.14 9.39 -2.08
N VAL A 42 -18.44 8.37 -2.55
CA VAL A 42 -17.34 8.51 -3.51
C VAL A 42 -17.82 8.35 -4.94
N ARG A 43 -17.20 9.12 -5.85
CA ARG A 43 -17.32 8.89 -7.30
C ARG A 43 -16.08 8.13 -7.78
N PRO A 44 -16.24 7.17 -8.72
CA PRO A 44 -15.11 6.53 -9.35
C PRO A 44 -14.41 7.52 -10.29
N ARG A 45 -13.08 7.54 -10.24
CA ARG A 45 -12.21 8.18 -11.22
C ARG A 45 -11.34 7.11 -11.86
N GLU A 46 -11.31 7.08 -13.18
CA GLU A 46 -10.50 6.13 -13.95
C GLU A 46 -9.10 6.68 -14.22
N PHE A 47 -8.10 5.81 -14.23
CA PHE A 47 -6.74 6.10 -14.69
C PHE A 47 -6.09 4.81 -15.20
N THR A 48 -4.86 4.89 -15.70
CA THR A 48 -4.16 3.74 -16.28
C THR A 48 -2.77 3.58 -15.67
N THR A 49 -2.41 2.36 -15.30
CA THR A 49 -1.06 1.96 -14.88
C THR A 49 -0.69 0.70 -15.65
N LEU A 50 0.48 0.68 -16.31
CA LEU A 50 0.92 -0.45 -17.16
C LEU A 50 -0.17 -0.89 -18.16
N ASP A 51 -0.82 0.04 -18.84
CA ASP A 51 -1.92 -0.24 -19.78
C ASP A 51 -3.15 -0.97 -19.17
N ILE A 52 -3.22 -1.06 -17.84
CA ILE A 52 -4.35 -1.63 -17.09
C ILE A 52 -5.23 -0.49 -16.56
N PRO A 53 -6.54 -0.48 -16.89
CA PRO A 53 -7.47 0.48 -16.31
C PRO A 53 -7.63 0.23 -14.81
N CYS A 54 -7.46 1.28 -14.03
CA CYS A 54 -7.55 1.28 -12.57
C CYS A 54 -8.60 2.29 -12.11
N VAL A 55 -9.16 2.05 -10.91
CA VAL A 55 -10.15 2.91 -10.29
C VAL A 55 -9.56 3.60 -9.06
N ALA A 56 -9.89 4.87 -8.89
CA ALA A 56 -9.57 5.67 -7.72
C ALA A 56 -10.82 6.36 -7.19
N VAL A 57 -10.74 6.81 -5.95
CA VAL A 57 -11.71 7.74 -5.36
C VAL A 57 -11.48 9.12 -5.94
N ASP A 58 -12.55 9.78 -6.40
CA ASP A 58 -12.54 11.18 -6.84
C ASP A 58 -12.43 12.16 -5.64
N ASN A 59 -11.33 12.08 -4.90
CA ASN A 59 -11.01 12.93 -3.74
C ASN A 59 -9.54 13.39 -3.82
N PRO A 60 -9.26 14.70 -3.92
CA PRO A 60 -7.90 15.23 -4.02
C PRO A 60 -7.00 14.89 -2.83
N GLU A 61 -7.52 14.92 -1.60
CA GLU A 61 -6.74 14.65 -0.38
C GLU A 61 -6.30 13.18 -0.33
N VAL A 62 -7.20 12.26 -0.72
CA VAL A 62 -6.89 10.83 -0.84
C VAL A 62 -5.81 10.61 -1.89
N HIS A 63 -5.91 11.29 -3.02
CA HIS A 63 -4.94 11.16 -4.11
C HIS A 63 -3.55 11.69 -3.72
N GLU A 64 -3.48 12.89 -3.13
CA GLU A 64 -2.22 13.47 -2.63
C GLU A 64 -1.58 12.56 -1.59
N HIS A 65 -2.35 12.05 -0.63
CA HIS A 65 -1.83 11.16 0.39
C HIS A 65 -1.27 9.85 -0.18
N ILE A 66 -2.00 9.22 -1.11
CA ILE A 66 -1.53 7.99 -1.77
C ILE A 66 -0.29 8.26 -2.62
N GLN A 67 -0.27 9.37 -3.36
CA GLN A 67 0.87 9.77 -4.19
C GLN A 67 2.13 9.98 -3.35
N GLU A 68 2.04 10.77 -2.27
CA GLU A 68 3.15 11.03 -1.35
C GLU A 68 3.74 9.72 -0.80
N LYS A 69 2.88 8.78 -0.41
CA LYS A 69 3.30 7.49 0.17
C LYS A 69 3.92 6.56 -0.87
N ALA A 70 3.36 6.51 -2.08
CA ALA A 70 3.92 5.71 -3.17
C ALA A 70 5.28 6.24 -3.63
N GLU A 71 5.45 7.56 -3.71
CA GLU A 71 6.72 8.23 -3.99
C GLU A 71 7.77 7.97 -2.91
N ALA A 72 7.39 8.18 -1.65
CA ALA A 72 8.28 7.93 -0.53
C ALA A 72 8.75 6.47 -0.52
N PHE A 73 7.87 5.51 -0.80
CA PHE A 73 8.23 4.11 -0.91
C PHE A 73 9.14 3.81 -2.10
N SER A 74 8.84 4.32 -3.30
CA SER A 74 9.66 4.08 -4.50
C SER A 74 11.07 4.65 -4.37
N SER A 75 11.21 5.79 -3.69
CA SER A 75 12.50 6.42 -3.39
C SER A 75 13.45 5.53 -2.57
N MET A 76 12.91 4.56 -1.82
CA MET A 76 13.71 3.61 -1.03
C MET A 76 14.52 2.64 -1.92
N PHE A 77 14.09 2.44 -3.17
CA PHE A 77 14.73 1.55 -4.14
C PHE A 77 15.61 2.28 -5.15
N GLN A 78 15.53 3.62 -5.18
CA GLN A 78 16.44 4.45 -5.95
C GLN A 78 17.74 4.55 -5.16
N GLY A 79 18.79 3.87 -5.64
CA GLY A 79 20.11 3.95 -5.04
C GLY A 79 20.60 5.41 -5.13
N ASP A 80 20.72 6.08 -3.99
CA ASP A 80 21.21 7.46 -3.93
C ASP A 80 22.74 7.47 -4.08
N PRO A 81 23.31 8.03 -5.17
CA PRO A 81 24.77 8.20 -5.29
C PRO A 81 25.31 9.20 -4.25
N SER A 82 24.45 10.09 -3.73
CA SER A 82 24.76 11.14 -2.75
C SER A 82 24.81 10.64 -1.30
N ARG A 83 24.32 9.42 -1.01
CA ARG A 83 24.39 8.86 0.36
C ARG A 83 25.80 8.44 0.81
N SER A 84 26.81 8.65 -0.03
CA SER A 84 28.23 8.44 0.28
C SER A 84 28.91 9.63 1.00
N LYS A 85 28.19 10.72 1.33
CA LYS A 85 28.75 11.80 2.17
C LYS A 85 27.71 12.35 3.15
N GLY A 86 27.72 11.76 4.35
CA GLY A 86 27.36 12.38 5.63
C GLY A 86 26.23 13.40 5.66
N GLU A 87 24.99 12.95 5.69
CA GLU A 87 23.93 13.58 6.49
C GLU A 87 22.98 12.46 6.94
N GLU A 88 23.30 11.86 8.09
CA GLU A 88 22.36 11.04 8.84
C GLU A 88 21.30 11.99 9.42
N LYS A 89 20.35 12.41 8.59
CA LYS A 89 19.09 12.94 9.09
C LYS A 89 18.36 11.75 9.69
N ARG A 90 18.67 11.48 10.96
CA ARG A 90 17.87 10.66 11.86
C ARG A 90 16.41 11.05 11.57
N PRO A 91 15.53 10.15 11.11
CA PRO A 91 14.12 10.45 11.14
C PRO A 91 13.84 10.86 12.59
N LYS A 92 13.42 12.12 12.79
CA LYS A 92 13.11 12.62 14.12
C LYS A 92 12.16 11.59 14.74
N LYS A 93 12.53 11.10 15.92
CA LYS A 93 11.66 10.31 16.78
C LYS A 93 10.30 11.01 16.84
N ALA A 94 9.34 10.52 16.07
CA ALA A 94 8.01 11.11 15.99
C ALA A 94 7.01 10.01 15.67
N TRP A 95 6.98 8.96 16.49
CA TRP A 95 5.76 8.12 16.61
C TRP A 95 5.60 7.35 17.94
N PHE A 96 6.55 7.38 18.88
CA PHE A 96 6.27 6.89 20.25
C PHE A 96 5.35 7.88 20.96
N GLY A 97 4.04 7.84 20.67
CA GLY A 97 3.07 8.67 21.40
C GLY A 97 1.68 8.82 20.80
N LYS A 98 1.38 8.36 19.58
CA LYS A 98 -0.02 8.29 19.12
C LYS A 98 -0.50 6.87 19.33
N GLN A 99 -1.40 6.73 20.31
CA GLN A 99 -2.21 5.54 20.55
C GLN A 99 -2.60 4.93 19.20
N GLU A 100 -2.17 3.69 18.96
CA GLU A 100 -2.53 2.92 17.78
C GLU A 100 -4.07 2.85 17.79
N GLU A 101 -4.74 3.60 16.89
CA GLU A 101 -6.18 3.41 16.73
C GLU A 101 -6.39 1.95 16.32
N PRO A 102 -7.39 1.27 16.90
CA PRO A 102 -7.66 -0.12 16.56
C PRO A 102 -8.03 -0.19 15.07
N SER A 103 -7.10 -0.67 14.24
CA SER A 103 -7.38 -0.98 12.85
C SER A 103 -8.21 -2.26 12.79
N TRP A 104 -9.37 -2.18 12.14
CA TRP A 104 -10.23 -3.35 11.94
C TRP A 104 -9.72 -4.25 10.82
N GLU A 105 -8.82 -3.76 9.96
CA GLU A 105 -8.24 -4.49 8.82
C GLU A 105 -6.82 -3.99 8.52
N LYS A 106 -5.97 -4.87 7.99
CA LYS A 106 -4.61 -4.55 7.55
C LYS A 106 -4.32 -5.14 6.17
N TRP A 107 -3.71 -4.35 5.29
CA TRP A 107 -3.18 -4.79 4.00
C TRP A 107 -1.65 -4.64 3.97
N VAL A 108 -0.97 -5.68 3.53
CA VAL A 108 0.49 -5.73 3.39
C VAL A 108 0.80 -5.91 1.91
N ILE A 109 1.46 -4.91 1.31
CA ILE A 109 1.95 -4.98 -0.06
C ILE A 109 3.44 -5.32 0.01
N ALA A 110 3.77 -6.58 -0.21
CA ALA A 110 5.12 -7.11 -0.17
C ALA A 110 5.74 -7.07 -1.57
N ILE A 111 6.81 -6.28 -1.72
CA ILE A 111 7.45 -6.05 -3.02
C ILE A 111 8.85 -6.62 -3.02
N THR A 112 9.09 -7.54 -3.95
CA THR A 112 10.41 -8.04 -4.32
C THR A 112 10.87 -7.33 -5.58
N THR A 113 12.10 -6.83 -5.62
CA THR A 113 12.60 -6.13 -6.80
C THR A 113 13.27 -7.07 -7.80
N ARG A 114 13.01 -6.85 -9.09
CA ARG A 114 13.73 -7.46 -10.21
C ARG A 114 14.18 -6.36 -11.16
N THR A 115 15.48 -6.11 -11.22
CA THR A 115 16.05 -5.03 -12.03
C THR A 115 16.33 -5.51 -13.45
N ALA A 116 15.83 -4.78 -14.45
CA ALA A 116 16.22 -4.98 -15.84
C ALA A 116 17.57 -4.29 -16.11
N ASN A 117 18.47 -4.99 -16.80
CA ASN A 117 19.81 -4.48 -17.15
C ASN A 117 19.82 -3.73 -18.48
N SER A 118 18.70 -3.73 -19.21
CA SER A 118 18.54 -3.02 -20.48
C SER A 118 17.07 -2.67 -20.73
N GLU A 119 16.82 -1.70 -21.61
CA GLU A 119 15.45 -1.40 -22.08
C GLU A 119 14.79 -2.63 -22.69
N ARG A 120 15.54 -3.43 -23.46
CA ARG A 120 15.03 -4.66 -24.07
C ARG A 120 14.51 -5.65 -23.02
N GLU A 121 15.27 -5.86 -21.94
CA GLU A 121 14.87 -6.72 -20.84
C GLU A 121 13.63 -6.16 -20.12
N PHE A 122 13.57 -4.85 -19.91
CA PHE A 122 12.39 -4.20 -19.34
C PHE A 122 11.13 -4.44 -20.19
N TYR A 123 11.21 -4.25 -21.51
CA TYR A 123 10.09 -4.54 -22.42
C TYR A 123 9.68 -6.01 -22.41
N GLN A 124 10.62 -6.94 -22.24
CA GLN A 124 10.33 -8.37 -22.10
C GLN A 124 9.65 -8.70 -20.76
N MET A 125 9.95 -7.93 -19.71
CA MET A 125 9.32 -8.07 -18.40
C MET A 125 7.91 -7.48 -18.35
N LYS A 126 7.63 -6.44 -19.15
CA LYS A 126 6.38 -5.67 -19.08
C LYS A 126 5.10 -6.53 -19.04
N PRO A 127 4.89 -7.56 -19.88
CA PRO A 127 3.69 -8.41 -19.80
C PRO A 127 3.53 -9.14 -18.45
N SER A 128 4.64 -9.53 -17.82
CA SER A 128 4.62 -10.15 -16.49
C SER A 128 4.33 -9.14 -15.39
N LEU A 129 4.81 -7.90 -15.52
CA LEU A 129 4.50 -6.81 -14.59
C LEU A 129 3.01 -6.43 -14.66
N GLU A 130 2.46 -6.39 -15.88
CA GLU A 130 1.02 -6.22 -16.12
C GLU A 130 0.19 -7.33 -15.47
N ALA A 131 0.54 -8.59 -15.73
CA ALA A 131 -0.18 -9.73 -15.15
C ALA A 131 -0.17 -9.69 -13.60
N GLN A 132 0.95 -9.29 -12.99
CA GLN A 132 1.05 -9.16 -11.54
C GLN A 132 0.19 -8.04 -10.97
N LEU A 133 0.16 -6.87 -11.63
CA LEU A 133 -0.74 -5.78 -11.22
C LEU A 133 -2.20 -6.24 -11.35
N LEU A 134 -2.58 -6.85 -12.47
CA LEU A 134 -3.94 -7.30 -12.70
C LEU A 134 -4.38 -8.35 -11.64
N GLU A 135 -3.53 -9.31 -11.32
CA GLU A 135 -3.79 -10.31 -10.28
C GLU A 135 -3.95 -9.67 -8.89
N ALA A 136 -3.11 -8.68 -8.56
CA ALA A 136 -3.22 -7.94 -7.31
C ALA A 136 -4.56 -7.18 -7.24
N MET A 137 -4.98 -6.53 -8.33
CA MET A 137 -6.27 -5.83 -8.41
C MET A 137 -7.45 -6.79 -8.23
N TYR A 138 -7.44 -7.95 -8.90
CA TYR A 138 -8.47 -8.98 -8.71
C TYR A 138 -8.49 -9.52 -7.28
N THR A 139 -7.32 -9.71 -6.68
CA THR A 139 -7.21 -10.16 -5.29
C THR A 139 -7.80 -9.12 -4.32
N VAL A 140 -7.55 -7.83 -4.53
CA VAL A 140 -8.18 -6.76 -3.75
C VAL A 140 -9.70 -6.84 -3.85
N VAL A 141 -10.26 -6.91 -5.07
CA VAL A 141 -11.71 -7.00 -5.29
C VAL A 141 -12.31 -8.24 -4.63
N ARG A 142 -11.65 -9.39 -4.78
CA ARG A 142 -12.10 -10.67 -4.21
C ARG A 142 -12.13 -10.59 -2.69
N ILE A 143 -11.02 -10.21 -2.06
CA ILE A 143 -10.92 -10.08 -0.61
C ILE A 143 -11.94 -9.05 -0.10
N ALA A 144 -12.06 -7.91 -0.79
CA ALA A 144 -13.01 -6.88 -0.41
C ALA A 144 -14.47 -7.37 -0.42
N ASN A 145 -14.79 -8.29 -1.33
CA ASN A 145 -16.11 -8.91 -1.44
C ASN A 145 -16.36 -10.03 -0.44
N GLU A 146 -15.36 -10.88 -0.19
CA GLU A 146 -15.44 -12.07 0.67
C GLU A 146 -15.34 -11.73 2.16
N TYR A 147 -14.51 -10.75 2.53
CA TYR A 147 -14.22 -10.41 3.93
C TYR A 147 -14.91 -9.10 4.30
N LYS A 148 -16.17 -9.20 4.74
CA LYS A 148 -16.97 -8.06 5.21
C LYS A 148 -17.39 -8.16 6.68
N GLU A 149 -17.34 -9.35 7.26
CA GLU A 149 -17.85 -9.64 8.60
C GLU A 149 -17.11 -8.90 9.72
N HIS A 150 -15.87 -8.47 9.48
CA HIS A 150 -15.04 -7.74 10.44
C HIS A 150 -15.14 -6.21 10.30
N ILE A 151 -15.91 -5.70 9.32
CA ILE A 151 -16.13 -4.26 9.14
C ILE A 151 -16.99 -3.76 10.32
N PRO A 152 -16.55 -2.77 11.10
CA PRO A 152 -17.33 -2.26 12.22
C PRO A 152 -18.67 -1.65 11.77
N PRO A 153 -19.69 -1.64 12.64
CA PRO A 153 -20.92 -0.92 12.34
C PRO A 153 -20.65 0.59 12.23
N ILE A 154 -21.26 1.25 11.24
CA ILE A 154 -21.20 2.71 11.10
C ILE A 154 -22.15 3.32 12.15
N THR A 155 -21.58 3.88 13.21
CA THR A 155 -22.33 4.42 14.36
C THR A 155 -22.45 5.94 14.33
N ALA A 156 -21.71 6.63 13.47
CA ALA A 156 -21.69 8.08 13.34
C ALA A 156 -22.13 8.52 11.94
N ASN A 157 -22.84 9.65 11.85
CA ASN A 157 -23.20 10.31 10.58
C ASN A 157 -22.06 11.18 10.04
N THR A 158 -20.80 10.76 10.23
CA THR A 158 -19.63 11.47 9.73
C THR A 158 -19.21 10.87 8.39
N PRO A 159 -18.88 11.69 7.37
CA PRO A 159 -18.27 11.20 6.14
C PRO A 159 -17.00 10.39 6.43
N ALA A 160 -16.80 9.28 5.72
CA ALA A 160 -15.64 8.39 5.87
C ALA A 160 -15.36 7.99 7.35
N PRO A 161 -16.27 7.22 8.00
CA PRO A 161 -16.18 6.88 9.43
C PRO A 161 -14.96 6.02 9.78
N PHE A 162 -14.28 5.45 8.79
CA PHE A 162 -13.08 4.64 8.96
C PHE A 162 -11.91 5.29 8.22
N PRO A 163 -10.96 5.93 8.94
CA PRO A 163 -9.76 6.46 8.31
C PRO A 163 -8.84 5.33 7.85
N PHE A 164 -7.98 5.62 6.87
CA PHE A 164 -6.91 4.73 6.47
C PHE A 164 -5.54 5.38 6.72
N GLN A 165 -4.53 4.54 6.89
CA GLN A 165 -3.14 4.98 7.05
C GLN A 165 -2.22 4.09 6.22
N VAL A 166 -1.32 4.70 5.46
CA VAL A 166 -0.24 3.98 4.77
C VAL A 166 1.04 4.10 5.59
N VAL A 167 1.57 2.95 6.02
CA VAL A 167 2.79 2.84 6.82
C VAL A 167 3.90 2.23 5.97
N LEU A 168 5.05 2.90 5.91
CA LEU A 168 6.24 2.42 5.23
C LEU A 168 7.16 1.69 6.22
N PRO A 169 7.93 0.68 5.77
CA PRO A 169 8.91 0.01 6.64
C PRO A 169 9.97 1.01 7.13
N THR A 170 10.40 0.93 8.39
CA THR A 170 11.52 1.74 8.89
C THR A 170 12.84 1.00 8.72
N VAL A 171 13.95 1.72 8.52
CA VAL A 171 15.30 1.13 8.42
C VAL A 171 15.63 0.46 9.76
N GLY A 172 15.43 -0.86 9.85
CA GLY A 172 15.54 -1.65 11.10
C GLY A 172 14.45 -2.70 11.25
N ASP A 173 13.33 -2.56 10.55
CA ASP A 173 12.26 -3.56 10.51
C ASP A 173 12.67 -4.72 9.58
N SER A 174 13.36 -5.71 10.14
CA SER A 174 13.52 -7.00 9.46
C SER A 174 12.14 -7.60 9.24
N TRP A 175 11.90 -8.19 8.06
CA TRP A 175 10.71 -9.00 7.74
C TRP A 175 10.33 -9.94 8.90
N SER A 176 11.34 -10.58 9.51
CA SER A 176 11.18 -11.47 10.67
C SER A 176 10.66 -10.80 11.96
N SER A 177 10.88 -9.49 12.13
CA SER A 177 10.40 -8.68 13.25
C SER A 177 8.93 -8.27 13.06
N MET A 178 8.49 -8.03 11.82
CA MET A 178 7.09 -7.70 11.54
C MET A 178 6.15 -8.90 11.72
N PHE A 179 6.56 -10.12 11.33
CA PHE A 179 5.75 -11.33 11.58
C PHE A 179 5.73 -11.77 13.04
N LYS A 180 6.73 -11.37 13.84
CA LYS A 180 6.74 -11.64 15.30
C LYS A 180 5.81 -10.71 16.09
N ARG A 181 5.28 -9.67 15.44
CA ARG A 181 4.32 -8.71 16.02
C ARG A 181 2.89 -8.94 15.52
N ILE A 182 2.69 -9.97 14.69
CA ILE A 182 1.41 -10.54 14.26
C ILE A 182 1.13 -11.76 15.16
#